data_AF-A0A2V5NNG0-F1
#
_entry.id   AF-A0A2V5NNG0-F1
#
_cell.length_a   1.000
_cell.length_b   1.000
_cell.length_c   1.000
_cell.angle_alpha   90.00
_cell.angle_beta   90.00
_cell.angle_gamma   90.00
#
_symmetry.space_group_name_H-M   'P 1'
#
loop_
_entity.id
_entity.type
_entity.pdbx_description
1 polymer ?
#
loop_
_entity_poly.entity_id
_entity_poly.type
_entity_poly.pdbx_seq_one_letter_code
_entity_poly.pdbx_strand_id
1 'polypeptide(L)'
;MKFVFLSLAIGVFSIAAFAQETSTPPPRVYPVALPNYDEETATRLQIFLDNCDFGPGKIDGKMGEFFRKALISYKHAQAMPKTGAVDQWMLDQVPVTYTTYTIRDEDLKMV
;
A
#
# COMPACT_ATOMS: atom_id res chain seq x y z
N MET A 1 19.23 61.66 24.32
CA MET A 1 19.73 60.70 25.34
C MET A 1 18.61 60.34 26.30
N LYS A 2 18.10 59.10 26.24
CA LYS A 2 17.47 58.42 27.39
C LYS A 2 17.23 56.95 27.01
N PHE A 3 18.13 56.08 27.49
CA PHE A 3 17.98 54.64 27.42
C PHE A 3 17.01 54.20 28.50
N VAL A 4 15.91 53.56 28.11
CA VAL A 4 15.01 52.89 29.06
C VAL A 4 15.25 51.40 28.91
N PHE A 5 15.90 50.83 29.91
CA PHE A 5 16.00 49.39 30.12
C PHE A 5 14.62 48.87 30.53
N LEU A 6 14.00 48.02 29.71
CA LEU A 6 12.85 47.23 30.11
C LEU A 6 13.23 45.75 30.05
N SER A 7 13.32 45.19 31.24
CA SER A 7 13.67 43.81 31.60
C SER A 7 12.87 42.75 30.85
N LEU A 8 13.58 41.86 30.18
CA LEU A 8 13.06 40.63 29.55
C LEU A 8 12.81 39.56 30.63
N ALA A 9 11.56 39.38 31.03
CA ALA A 9 11.15 38.23 31.85
C ALA A 9 10.82 37.04 30.93
N ILE A 10 11.75 36.11 30.77
CA ILE A 10 11.51 34.85 30.05
C ILE A 10 10.77 33.91 31.00
N GLY A 11 9.43 33.90 30.91
CA GLY A 11 8.60 32.90 31.57
C GLY A 11 8.74 31.56 30.84
N VAL A 12 9.36 30.58 31.48
CA VAL A 12 9.41 29.19 31.00
C VAL A 12 8.04 28.56 31.22
N PHE A 13 7.19 28.60 30.21
CA PHE A 13 5.97 27.79 30.18
C PHE A 13 6.35 26.35 29.83
N SER A 14 6.47 25.50 30.85
CA SER A 14 6.58 24.06 30.65
C SER A 14 5.29 23.54 30.02
N ILE A 15 5.33 23.26 28.72
CA ILE A 15 4.24 22.56 28.03
C ILE A 15 4.28 21.11 28.52
N ALA A 16 3.41 20.77 29.47
CA ALA A 16 3.13 19.38 29.78
C ALA A 16 2.38 18.77 28.59
N ALA A 17 3.11 18.08 27.70
CA ALA A 17 2.51 17.27 26.67
C ALA A 17 1.84 16.07 27.33
N PHE A 18 0.53 16.17 27.57
CA PHE A 18 -0.28 14.99 27.88
C PHE A 18 -0.25 14.07 26.66
N ALA A 19 0.47 12.96 26.78
CA ALA A 19 0.36 11.87 25.82
C ALA A 19 -1.05 11.29 25.93
N GLN A 20 -1.94 11.76 25.05
CA GLN A 20 -3.27 11.18 24.89
C GLN A 20 -3.07 9.79 24.27
N GLU A 21 -3.20 8.73 25.07
CA GLU A 21 -3.32 7.38 24.55
C GLU A 21 -4.65 7.30 23.77
N THR A 22 -4.59 7.65 22.49
CA THR A 22 -5.72 7.42 21.58
C THR A 22 -5.87 5.91 21.46
N SER A 23 -6.92 5.37 22.08
CA SER A 23 -7.33 3.99 21.84
C SER A 23 -7.50 3.82 20.33
N THR A 24 -6.63 3.02 19.72
CA THR A 24 -6.74 2.72 18.30
C THR A 24 -8.12 2.09 18.07
N PRO A 25 -8.97 2.67 17.19
CA PRO A 25 -10.25 2.06 16.87
C PRO A 25 -10.03 0.64 16.37
N PRO A 26 -10.98 -0.28 16.62
CA PRO A 26 -10.84 -1.68 16.20
C PRO A 26 -10.53 -1.76 14.70
N PRO A 27 -9.74 -2.76 14.27
CA PRO A 27 -9.39 -2.92 12.86
C PRO A 27 -10.66 -2.91 12.02
N ARG A 28 -10.84 -1.90 11.16
CA ARG A 28 -11.96 -1.89 10.21
C ARG A 28 -11.74 -3.04 9.23
N VAL A 29 -12.62 -4.03 9.30
CA VAL A 29 -12.71 -5.08 8.28
C VAL A 29 -13.39 -4.45 7.07
N TYR A 30 -12.60 -4.11 6.06
CA TYR A 30 -13.14 -3.65 4.79
C TYR A 30 -13.65 -4.86 4.02
N PRO A 31 -14.95 -4.92 3.68
CA PRO A 31 -15.47 -6.00 2.88
C PRO A 31 -14.76 -5.99 1.52
N VAL A 32 -14.36 -7.18 1.12
CA VAL A 32 -13.69 -7.44 -0.13
C VAL A 32 -14.65 -8.21 -1.00
N ALA A 33 -15.17 -7.56 -2.02
CA ALA A 33 -15.68 -8.27 -3.17
C ALA A 33 -14.49 -8.46 -4.13
N LEU A 34 -13.69 -9.50 -3.90
CA LEU A 34 -12.83 -10.00 -4.98
C LEU A 34 -13.72 -10.97 -5.74
N PRO A 35 -14.12 -10.67 -6.98
CA PRO A 35 -14.54 -11.75 -7.85
C PRO A 35 -13.38 -12.76 -7.90
N ASN A 36 -13.70 -14.03 -8.02
CA ASN A 36 -12.70 -15.08 -8.19
C ASN A 36 -12.11 -14.92 -9.60
N TYR A 37 -11.14 -14.01 -9.74
CA TYR A 37 -10.40 -13.81 -10.98
C TYR A 37 -9.63 -15.09 -11.33
N ASP A 38 -9.39 -15.29 -12.62
CA ASP A 38 -8.48 -16.33 -13.08
C ASP A 38 -7.05 -16.09 -12.55
N GLU A 39 -6.25 -17.15 -12.54
CA GLU A 39 -4.88 -17.13 -12.02
C GLU A 39 -4.01 -16.08 -12.72
N GLU A 40 -4.21 -15.84 -14.02
CA GLU A 40 -3.43 -14.87 -14.78
C GLU A 40 -3.73 -13.44 -14.32
N THR A 41 -5.00 -13.07 -14.31
CA THR A 41 -5.46 -11.75 -13.84
C THR A 41 -5.03 -11.50 -12.39
N ALA A 42 -5.17 -12.50 -11.52
CA ALA A 42 -4.77 -12.39 -10.12
C ALA A 42 -3.26 -12.20 -9.96
N THR A 43 -2.45 -12.96 -10.70
CA THR A 43 -0.99 -12.84 -10.69
C THR A 43 -0.54 -11.47 -11.20
N ARG A 44 -1.16 -10.97 -12.28
CA ARG A 44 -0.84 -9.64 -12.81
C ARG A 44 -1.19 -8.51 -11.82
N LEU A 45 -2.30 -8.63 -11.10
CA LEU A 45 -2.67 -7.68 -10.03
C LEU A 45 -1.70 -7.74 -8.84
N GLN A 46 -1.23 -8.93 -8.45
CA GLN A 46 -0.19 -9.08 -7.43
C GLN A 46 1.10 -8.38 -7.88
N ILE A 47 1.57 -8.62 -9.11
CA ILE A 47 2.75 -7.94 -9.67
C ILE A 47 2.55 -6.43 -9.72
N PHE A 48 1.38 -5.95 -10.12
CA PHE A 48 1.08 -4.51 -10.15
C PHE A 48 1.23 -3.85 -8.77
N LEU A 49 0.67 -4.46 -7.72
CA LEU A 49 0.77 -3.93 -6.36
C LEU A 49 2.21 -3.98 -5.85
N ASP A 50 2.94 -5.06 -6.14
CA ASP A 50 4.34 -5.21 -5.78
C ASP A 50 5.23 -4.13 -6.43
N ASN A 51 5.02 -3.87 -7.72
CA ASN A 51 5.68 -2.78 -8.45
C ASN A 51 5.35 -1.38 -7.93
N CYS A 52 4.25 -1.24 -7.19
CA CYS A 52 3.85 0.02 -6.55
C CYS A 52 4.34 0.12 -5.09
N ASP A 53 5.25 -0.77 -4.65
CA ASP A 53 5.74 -0.91 -3.27
C ASP A 53 4.67 -1.33 -2.24
N PHE A 54 3.57 -1.94 -2.70
CA PHE A 54 2.53 -2.53 -1.86
C PHE A 54 2.58 -4.06 -1.95
N GLY A 55 3.51 -4.67 -1.22
CA GLY A 55 3.73 -6.12 -1.25
C GLY A 55 2.46 -6.95 -0.96
N PRO A 56 1.91 -7.69 -1.94
CA PRO A 56 0.68 -8.47 -1.77
C PRO A 56 0.90 -9.83 -1.08
N GLY A 57 2.13 -10.10 -0.61
CA GLY A 57 2.54 -11.40 -0.10
C GLY A 57 3.18 -12.23 -1.22
N LYS A 58 2.63 -13.41 -1.48
CA LYS A 58 3.13 -14.30 -2.55
C LYS A 58 2.49 -13.92 -3.89
N ILE A 59 3.27 -14.02 -4.96
CA ILE A 59 2.79 -13.93 -6.34
C ILE A 59 2.44 -15.36 -6.79
N ASP A 60 1.25 -15.81 -6.41
CA ASP A 60 0.78 -17.19 -6.58
C ASP A 60 -0.62 -17.28 -7.23
N GLY A 61 -1.11 -16.16 -7.77
CA GLY A 61 -2.44 -16.06 -8.39
C GLY A 61 -3.61 -16.18 -7.40
N LYS A 62 -3.36 -16.15 -6.09
CA LYS A 62 -4.40 -16.26 -5.06
C LYS A 62 -4.56 -14.94 -4.31
N MET A 63 -5.77 -14.40 -4.34
CA MET A 63 -6.06 -13.12 -3.69
C MET A 63 -6.39 -13.28 -2.20
N GLY A 64 -5.38 -13.62 -1.43
CA GLY A 64 -5.47 -13.85 0.01
C GLY A 64 -5.49 -12.58 0.88
N GLU A 65 -5.28 -12.75 2.19
CA GLU A 65 -5.33 -11.66 3.16
C GLU A 65 -4.29 -10.56 2.92
N PHE A 66 -3.08 -10.93 2.50
CA PHE A 66 -2.01 -9.97 2.22
C PHE A 66 -2.31 -9.13 0.97
N PHE A 67 -2.83 -9.75 -0.09
CA PHE A 67 -3.31 -9.02 -1.27
C PHE A 67 -4.36 -7.97 -0.87
N ARG A 68 -5.34 -8.36 -0.05
CA ARG A 68 -6.37 -7.44 0.47
C ARG A 68 -5.74 -6.25 1.21
N LYS A 69 -4.79 -6.51 2.12
CA LYS A 69 -4.14 -5.45 2.90
C LYS A 69 -3.35 -4.51 1.99
N ALA A 70 -2.61 -5.05 1.02
CA ALA A 70 -1.87 -4.28 0.03
C ALA A 70 -2.81 -3.38 -0.80
N LEU A 71 -3.92 -3.92 -1.32
CA LEU A 71 -4.91 -3.16 -2.10
C LEU A 71 -5.50 -2.00 -1.30
N ILE A 72 -5.90 -2.23 -0.05
CA ILE A 72 -6.46 -1.18 0.82
C ILE A 72 -5.43 -0.08 1.09
N SER A 73 -4.17 -0.46 1.34
CA SER A 73 -3.07 0.48 1.56
C SER A 73 -2.74 1.28 0.30
N TYR A 74 -2.74 0.63 -0.87
CA TYR A 74 -2.56 1.29 -2.17
C TYR A 74 -3.65 2.34 -2.40
N LYS A 75 -4.92 1.97 -2.26
CA LYS A 75 -6.05 2.91 -2.39
C LYS A 75 -5.96 4.07 -1.41
N HIS A 76 -5.56 3.79 -0.17
CA HIS A 76 -5.34 4.85 0.82
C HIS A 76 -4.25 5.83 0.40
N ALA A 77 -3.13 5.33 -0.12
CA ALA A 77 -2.05 6.18 -0.62
C ALA A 77 -2.48 7.04 -1.82
N GLN A 78 -3.42 6.55 -2.63
CA GLN A 78 -4.04 7.28 -3.74
C GLN A 78 -5.21 8.19 -3.32
N ALA A 79 -5.42 8.42 -2.02
CA ALA A 79 -6.54 9.19 -1.48
C ALA A 79 -7.94 8.68 -1.90
N MET A 80 -8.04 7.38 -2.20
CA MET A 80 -9.28 6.71 -2.57
C MET A 80 -9.98 6.09 -1.36
N PRO A 81 -11.29 5.78 -1.46
CA PRO A 81 -11.98 5.01 -0.43
C PRO A 81 -11.26 3.69 -0.13
N LYS A 82 -11.01 3.44 1.16
CA LYS A 82 -10.43 2.18 1.66
C LYS A 82 -11.42 1.05 1.44
N THR A 83 -11.41 0.44 0.26
CA THR A 83 -12.26 -0.69 -0.09
C THR A 83 -11.40 -1.88 -0.49
N GLY A 84 -11.93 -3.07 -0.24
CA GLY A 84 -11.30 -4.32 -0.64
C GLY A 84 -11.57 -4.74 -2.08
N ALA A 85 -12.41 -3.99 -2.81
CA ALA A 85 -12.78 -4.31 -4.19
C ALA A 85 -11.67 -3.90 -5.16
N VAL A 86 -11.43 -4.70 -6.20
CA VAL A 86 -10.60 -4.26 -7.33
C VAL A 86 -11.49 -3.45 -8.26
N ASP A 87 -11.15 -2.18 -8.49
CA ASP A 87 -11.91 -1.32 -9.38
C ASP A 87 -11.55 -1.59 -10.84
N GLN A 88 -12.49 -1.39 -11.76
CA GLN A 88 -12.26 -1.67 -13.19
C GLN A 88 -11.06 -0.89 -13.76
N TRP A 89 -10.91 0.38 -13.40
CA TRP A 89 -9.80 1.21 -13.88
C TRP A 89 -8.43 0.64 -13.47
N MET A 90 -8.35 -0.11 -12.37
CA MET A 90 -7.11 -0.75 -11.94
C MET A 90 -6.79 -1.91 -12.88
N LEU A 91 -7.78 -2.73 -13.24
CA LEU A 91 -7.63 -3.81 -14.24
C LEU A 91 -7.14 -3.25 -15.58
N ASP A 92 -7.64 -2.08 -15.98
CA ASP A 92 -7.27 -1.43 -17.24
C ASP A 92 -5.81 -0.96 -17.25
N GLN A 93 -5.22 -0.73 -16.07
CA GLN A 93 -3.82 -0.28 -15.92
C GLN A 93 -2.83 -1.44 -15.74
N VAL A 94 -3.29 -2.64 -15.36
CA VAL A 94 -2.41 -3.77 -15.10
C VAL A 94 -1.77 -4.23 -16.42
N PRO A 95 -0.44 -4.13 -16.60
CA PRO A 95 0.20 -4.57 -17.82
C PRO A 95 0.26 -6.11 -17.91
N VAL A 96 0.50 -6.64 -19.11
CA VAL A 96 0.94 -8.02 -19.29
C VAL A 96 2.43 -8.04 -18.99
N THR A 97 2.82 -8.55 -17.83
CA THR A 97 4.18 -8.43 -17.28
C THR A 97 5.04 -9.67 -17.45
N TYR A 98 4.44 -10.80 -17.83
CA TYR A 98 5.13 -12.06 -18.05
C TYR A 98 4.55 -12.78 -19.25
N THR A 99 5.30 -13.75 -19.76
CA THR A 99 4.90 -14.55 -20.91
C THR A 99 5.34 -16.00 -20.69
N THR A 100 4.67 -16.91 -21.39
CA THR A 100 5.07 -18.31 -21.44
C THR A 100 6.14 -18.48 -22.49
N TYR A 101 7.28 -19.06 -22.11
CA TYR A 101 8.36 -19.40 -23.02
C TYR A 101 8.67 -20.89 -22.94
N THR A 102 8.69 -21.55 -24.11
CA THR A 102 9.16 -22.93 -24.22
C THR A 102 10.66 -22.92 -24.44
N ILE A 103 11.40 -23.55 -23.53
CA ILE A 103 12.85 -23.70 -23.63
C ILE A 103 13.20 -24.42 -24.93
N ARG A 104 14.11 -23.84 -25.70
CA ARG A 104 14.57 -24.39 -26.99
C ARG A 104 15.92 -25.09 -26.83
N ASP A 105 16.25 -25.94 -27.79
CA ASP A 105 17.54 -26.67 -27.82
C ASP A 105 18.75 -25.72 -27.80
N GLU A 106 18.62 -24.51 -28.35
CA GLU A 106 19.68 -23.50 -28.30
C GLU A 106 19.97 -22.98 -26.89
N ASP A 107 18.96 -22.86 -26.04
CA ASP A 107 19.10 -22.34 -24.68
C ASP A 107 19.89 -23.30 -23.77
N LEU A 108 19.90 -24.60 -24.12
CA LEU A 108 20.61 -25.65 -23.41
C LEU A 108 22.12 -25.63 -23.64
N LYS A 109 22.61 -24.87 -24.62
CA LYS A 109 24.04 -24.82 -24.97
C LYS A 109 24.87 -23.97 -23.99
N MET A 110 24.21 -23.22 -23.10
CA MET A 110 24.85 -22.29 -22.17
C MET A 110 24.84 -22.77 -20.70
N VAL A 111 24.47 -24.04 -20.47
CA VAL A 111 24.39 -24.66 -19.13
C VAL A 111 25.60 -25.54 -18.85
#